data_AF-A0A3A5UQE4-F1
#
_entry.id   AF-A0A3A5UQE4-F1
#
_cell.length_a   1.000
_cell.length_b   1.000
_cell.length_c   1.000
_cell.angle_alpha   90.00
_cell.angle_beta   90.00
_cell.angle_gamma   90.00
#
_symmetry.space_group_name_H-M   'P 1'
#
loop_
_entity.id
_entity.type
_entity.pdbx_description
1 polymer ?
#
loop_
_entity_poly.entity_id
_entity_poly.type
_entity_poly.pdbx_seq_one_letter_code
_entity_poly.pdbx_strand_id
1 'polypeptide(L)'
;MSRPQASWADIANVGSNLYQNRQLANQSRALEQQNQMMQQQLLMQQIEQMNRELLIEKRKMLMRLHLFLDKVDRTHPHFPEYAWMMLDIVNDQNQIVGLSASEFEEVADMEKANQIQTRIYDTKILILSNLSQDRQNYAARMKSIVMTEEDELERLEYLLEGFENWNEVSPQYEEIKPIHERNKKTAIKVWAIGLVIALALLGGGGGLLGECVEYDADGVCDTYENDDSIVAGVLMLLGFFAFIATLIVGIPKSLAVSKSGKIFNPLNVQFEFISNQSLERDSLSSKHSISTSHDAGQMRTSLVNWVDSMSPKDPNFILEL
;
A
#
# COMPACT_ATOMS: atom_id res chain seq x y z
N MET A 1 -49.30 -52.80 -25.60
CA MET A 1 -50.27 -51.75 -25.21
C MET A 1 -50.07 -51.56 -23.71
N SER A 2 -49.74 -50.39 -23.16
CA SER A 2 -50.27 -49.04 -23.38
C SER A 2 -49.19 -47.99 -23.09
N ARG A 3 -49.17 -46.93 -23.92
CA ARG A 3 -48.39 -45.71 -23.67
C ARG A 3 -49.00 -44.95 -22.48
N PRO A 4 -48.23 -44.30 -21.59
CA PRO A 4 -48.79 -43.26 -20.75
C PRO A 4 -49.20 -42.09 -21.64
N GLN A 5 -50.49 -41.75 -21.61
CA GLN A 5 -51.02 -40.54 -22.23
C GLN A 5 -50.54 -39.34 -21.42
N ALA A 6 -49.70 -38.50 -22.02
CA ALA A 6 -49.43 -37.17 -21.47
C ALA A 6 -50.76 -36.40 -21.44
N SER A 7 -51.22 -36.07 -20.23
CA SER A 7 -52.50 -35.41 -19.99
C SER A 7 -52.43 -33.96 -20.47
N TRP A 8 -53.50 -33.45 -21.08
CA TRP A 8 -53.66 -32.03 -21.40
C TRP A 8 -53.48 -31.10 -20.17
N ALA A 9 -53.63 -31.65 -18.97
CA ALA A 9 -53.32 -30.96 -17.71
C ALA A 9 -51.83 -30.62 -17.56
N ASP A 10 -50.91 -31.42 -18.10
CA ASP A 10 -49.47 -31.15 -18.06
C ASP A 10 -49.09 -30.02 -19.03
N ILE A 11 -49.74 -29.93 -20.19
CA ILE A 11 -49.53 -28.85 -21.16
C ILE A 11 -50.11 -27.51 -20.64
N ALA A 12 -51.26 -27.55 -19.96
CA ALA A 12 -51.84 -26.37 -19.32
C ALA A 12 -51.01 -25.87 -18.12
N ASN A 13 -50.44 -26.79 -17.31
CA ASN A 13 -49.53 -26.43 -16.22
C ASN A 13 -48.20 -25.88 -16.74
N VAL A 14 -47.65 -26.41 -17.83
CA VAL A 14 -46.43 -25.86 -18.47
C VAL A 14 -46.69 -24.47 -19.07
N GLY A 15 -47.85 -24.23 -19.69
CA GLY A 15 -48.25 -22.91 -20.21
C GLY A 15 -48.52 -21.85 -19.13
N SER A 16 -49.17 -22.25 -18.03
CA SER A 16 -49.38 -21.40 -16.84
C SER A 16 -48.05 -21.00 -16.18
N ASN A 17 -47.12 -21.95 -16.02
CA ASN A 17 -45.78 -21.70 -15.48
C ASN A 17 -44.94 -20.79 -16.38
N LEU A 18 -45.09 -20.89 -17.71
CA LEU A 18 -44.40 -20.01 -18.66
C LEU A 18 -44.94 -18.58 -18.63
N TYR A 19 -46.26 -18.41 -18.50
CA TYR A 19 -46.87 -17.08 -18.36
C TYR A 19 -46.54 -16.44 -17.02
N GLN A 20 -46.60 -17.20 -15.92
CA GLN A 20 -46.17 -16.75 -14.59
C GLN A 20 -44.67 -16.42 -14.56
N ASN A 21 -43.81 -17.24 -15.16
CA ASN A 21 -42.38 -16.95 -15.26
C ASN A 21 -42.09 -15.71 -16.12
N ARG A 22 -42.86 -15.48 -17.20
CA ARG A 22 -42.74 -14.26 -18.00
C ARG A 22 -43.21 -13.02 -17.24
N GLN A 23 -44.24 -13.16 -16.41
CA GLN A 23 -44.71 -12.07 -15.54
C GLN A 23 -43.71 -11.77 -14.40
N LEU A 24 -43.12 -12.80 -13.80
CA LEU A 24 -42.03 -12.66 -12.81
C LEU A 24 -40.75 -12.09 -13.44
N ALA A 25 -40.42 -12.46 -14.68
CA ALA A 25 -39.31 -11.88 -15.43
C ALA A 25 -39.53 -10.39 -15.75
N ASN A 26 -40.78 -10.00 -16.05
CA ASN A 26 -41.12 -8.59 -16.26
C ASN A 26 -41.13 -7.80 -14.95
N GLN A 27 -41.61 -8.39 -13.84
CA GLN A 27 -41.55 -7.76 -12.51
C GLN A 27 -40.11 -7.62 -12.00
N SER A 28 -39.26 -8.64 -12.18
CA SER A 28 -37.84 -8.57 -11.81
C SER A 28 -37.09 -7.52 -12.62
N ARG A 29 -37.32 -7.42 -13.93
CA ARG A 29 -36.75 -6.33 -14.75
C ARG A 29 -37.23 -4.94 -14.31
N ALA A 30 -38.51 -4.79 -13.96
CA ALA A 30 -39.04 -3.53 -13.45
C ALA A 30 -38.45 -3.17 -12.07
N LEU A 31 -38.28 -4.17 -11.18
CA LEU A 31 -37.61 -4.04 -9.89
C LEU A 31 -36.12 -3.70 -10.04
N GLU A 32 -35.41 -4.32 -10.98
CA GLU A 32 -34.01 -4.00 -11.29
C GLU A 32 -33.86 -2.57 -11.81
N GLN A 33 -34.72 -2.13 -12.72
CA GLN A 33 -34.73 -0.74 -13.20
C GLN A 33 -35.06 0.25 -12.08
N GLN A 34 -36.01 -0.08 -11.20
CA GLN A 34 -36.34 0.74 -10.04
C GLN A 34 -35.18 0.81 -9.04
N ASN A 35 -34.49 -0.31 -8.78
CA ASN A 35 -33.33 -0.37 -7.91
C ASN A 35 -32.15 0.43 -8.48
N GLN A 36 -31.90 0.36 -9.80
CA GLN A 36 -30.87 1.17 -10.46
C GLN A 36 -31.17 2.67 -10.36
N MET A 37 -32.43 3.08 -10.60
CA MET A 37 -32.83 4.48 -10.42
C MET A 37 -32.70 4.94 -8.97
N MET A 38 -33.07 4.08 -8.00
CA MET A 38 -32.92 4.38 -6.58
C MET A 38 -31.44 4.53 -6.19
N GLN A 39 -30.56 3.64 -6.66
CA GLN A 39 -29.11 3.76 -6.46
C GLN A 39 -28.55 5.05 -7.07
N GLN A 40 -29.02 5.42 -8.26
CA GLN A 40 -28.59 6.66 -8.90
C GLN A 40 -29.07 7.90 -8.13
N GLN A 41 -30.30 7.89 -7.61
CA GLN A 41 -30.81 8.98 -6.76
C GLN A 41 -30.03 9.10 -5.45
N LEU A 42 -29.71 7.98 -4.80
CA LEU A 42 -28.87 7.97 -3.61
C LEU A 42 -27.47 8.52 -3.90
N LEU A 43 -26.86 8.13 -5.02
CA LEU A 43 -25.57 8.66 -5.43
C LEU A 43 -25.63 10.17 -5.71
N MET A 44 -26.67 10.65 -6.39
CA MET A 44 -26.84 12.10 -6.61
C MET A 44 -27.02 12.86 -5.29
N GLN A 45 -27.81 12.32 -4.35
CA GLN A 45 -27.94 12.93 -3.02
C GLN A 45 -26.61 12.95 -2.26
N GLN A 46 -25.82 11.89 -2.34
CA GLN A 46 -24.48 11.86 -1.74
C GLN A 46 -23.57 12.91 -2.37
N ILE A 47 -23.58 13.05 -3.70
CA ILE A 47 -22.78 14.07 -4.41
C ILE A 47 -23.23 15.48 -4.01
N GLU A 48 -24.53 15.75 -3.96
CA GLU A 48 -25.05 17.04 -3.51
C GLU A 48 -24.66 17.34 -2.05
N GLN A 49 -24.72 16.34 -1.17
CA GLN A 49 -24.29 16.49 0.22
C GLN A 49 -22.79 16.79 0.32
N MET A 50 -21.95 16.02 -0.38
CA MET A 50 -20.50 16.28 -0.43
C MET A 50 -20.20 17.67 -0.97
N ASN A 51 -20.91 18.13 -2.01
CA ASN A 51 -20.73 19.46 -2.56
C ASN A 51 -21.12 20.55 -1.56
N ARG A 52 -22.20 20.35 -0.79
CA ARG A 52 -22.60 21.29 0.27
C ARG A 52 -21.58 21.33 1.40
N GLU A 53 -21.08 20.17 1.83
CA GLU A 53 -20.05 20.08 2.87
C GLU A 53 -18.77 20.78 2.41
N LEU A 54 -18.32 20.54 1.18
CA LEU A 54 -17.18 21.22 0.58
C LEU A 54 -17.36 22.74 0.56
N LEU A 55 -18.54 23.22 0.17
CA LEU A 55 -18.84 24.65 0.14
C LEU A 55 -18.80 25.26 1.55
N ILE A 56 -19.32 24.55 2.56
CA ILE A 56 -19.23 24.97 3.97
C ILE A 56 -17.77 25.02 4.43
N GLU A 57 -16.95 24.04 4.05
CA GLU A 57 -15.51 24.04 4.37
C GLU A 57 -14.77 25.20 3.71
N LYS A 58 -15.06 25.48 2.43
CA LYS A 58 -14.50 26.64 1.71
C LYS A 58 -14.85 27.96 2.38
N ARG A 59 -16.10 28.13 2.84
CA ARG A 59 -16.53 29.32 3.62
C ARG A 59 -15.77 29.44 4.94
N LYS A 60 -15.59 28.34 5.67
CA LYS A 60 -14.80 28.33 6.92
C LYS A 60 -13.34 28.70 6.65
N MET A 61 -12.75 28.18 5.59
CA MET A 61 -11.37 28.50 5.20
C MET A 61 -11.22 29.97 4.83
N LEU A 62 -12.19 30.54 4.10
CA LEU A 62 -12.24 31.95 3.75
C LEU A 62 -12.32 32.85 5.01
N MET A 63 -13.09 32.45 6.02
CA MET A 63 -13.09 33.13 7.34
C MET A 63 -11.74 33.04 8.05
N ARG A 64 -11.09 31.87 8.04
CA ARG A 64 -9.78 31.68 8.66
C ARG A 64 -8.70 32.51 7.97
N LEU A 65 -8.72 32.58 6.64
CA LEU A 65 -7.82 33.45 5.86
C LEU A 65 -7.98 34.92 6.22
N HIS A 66 -9.21 35.39 6.40
CA HIS A 66 -9.45 36.76 6.82
C HIS A 66 -8.83 37.07 8.19
N LEU A 67 -9.04 36.18 9.16
CA LEU A 67 -8.45 36.31 10.51
C LEU A 67 -6.92 36.17 10.48
N PHE A 68 -6.40 35.29 9.61
CA PHE A 68 -4.97 35.14 9.38
C PHE A 68 -4.37 36.45 8.87
N LEU A 69 -4.99 37.10 7.88
CA LEU A 69 -4.53 38.41 7.36
C LEU A 69 -4.57 39.50 8.43
N ASP A 70 -5.61 39.53 9.28
CA ASP A 70 -5.66 40.46 10.41
C ASP A 70 -4.50 40.24 11.40
N LYS A 71 -4.07 38.99 11.60
CA LYS A 71 -2.89 38.68 12.41
C LYS A 71 -1.59 39.04 11.67
N VAL A 72 -1.48 38.78 10.36
CA VAL A 72 -0.32 39.19 9.54
C VAL A 72 -0.08 40.69 9.65
N ASP A 73 -1.14 41.50 9.61
CA ASP A 73 -1.06 42.96 9.78
C ASP A 73 -0.46 43.39 11.14
N ARG A 74 -0.66 42.57 12.18
CA ARG A 74 -0.10 42.82 13.52
C ARG A 74 1.31 42.24 13.68
N THR A 75 1.60 41.12 13.02
CA THR A 75 2.88 40.40 13.15
C THR A 75 3.97 41.00 12.28
N HIS A 76 3.66 41.43 11.05
CA HIS A 76 4.69 41.90 10.10
C HIS A 76 5.55 43.09 10.59
N PRO A 77 5.08 44.05 11.42
CA PRO A 77 5.94 45.13 11.89
C PRO A 77 7.05 44.65 12.83
N HIS A 78 6.84 43.51 13.51
CA HIS A 78 7.75 42.95 14.50
C HIS A 78 8.57 41.78 13.94
N PHE A 79 7.94 40.93 13.11
CA PHE A 79 8.53 39.73 12.51
C PHE A 79 8.23 39.68 11.01
N PRO A 80 8.82 40.57 10.18
CA PRO A 80 8.46 40.70 8.78
C PRO A 80 8.87 39.48 7.95
N GLU A 81 9.98 38.82 8.26
CA GLU A 81 10.44 37.61 7.56
C GLU A 81 9.51 36.41 7.81
N TYR A 82 9.11 36.19 9.07
CA TYR A 82 8.15 35.15 9.44
C TYR A 82 6.75 35.42 8.85
N ALA A 83 6.27 36.66 8.93
CA ALA A 83 4.98 37.05 8.35
C ALA A 83 4.96 36.86 6.83
N TRP A 84 6.05 37.22 6.15
CA TRP A 84 6.21 36.97 4.72
C TRP A 84 6.19 35.49 4.37
N MET A 85 6.99 34.68 5.08
CA MET A 85 7.04 33.22 4.89
C MET A 85 5.65 32.60 5.00
N MET A 86 4.94 32.89 6.09
CA MET A 86 3.60 32.33 6.36
C MET A 86 2.58 32.80 5.31
N LEU A 87 2.61 34.08 4.93
CA LEU A 87 1.73 34.60 3.89
C LEU A 87 1.99 33.92 2.53
N ASP A 88 3.25 33.66 2.20
CA ASP A 88 3.63 33.02 0.94
C ASP A 88 3.22 31.53 0.91
N ILE A 89 3.37 30.81 2.03
CA ILE A 89 2.86 29.43 2.19
C ILE A 89 1.34 29.39 2.01
N VAL A 90 0.63 30.28 2.70
CA VAL A 90 -0.84 30.36 2.62
C VAL A 90 -1.31 30.72 1.22
N ASN A 91 -0.60 31.61 0.53
CA ASN A 91 -0.90 31.97 -0.85
C ASN A 91 -0.75 30.76 -1.80
N ASP A 92 0.30 29.96 -1.64
CA ASP A 92 0.49 28.75 -2.46
C ASP A 92 -0.61 27.71 -2.18
N GLN A 93 -0.96 27.50 -0.92
CA GLN A 93 -2.07 26.61 -0.55
C GLN A 93 -3.42 27.10 -1.07
N ASN A 94 -3.67 28.41 -1.04
CA ASN A 94 -4.91 28.99 -1.57
C ASN A 94 -5.07 28.74 -3.08
N GLN A 95 -3.97 28.79 -3.85
CA GLN A 95 -3.99 28.44 -5.27
C GLN A 95 -4.35 26.97 -5.52
N ILE A 96 -4.01 26.07 -4.59
CA ILE A 96 -4.30 24.64 -4.67
C ILE A 96 -5.75 24.33 -4.26
N VAL A 97 -6.22 24.91 -3.15
CA VAL A 97 -7.58 24.66 -2.62
C VAL A 97 -8.66 25.37 -3.45
N GLY A 98 -8.28 26.43 -4.16
CA GLY A 98 -9.07 26.96 -5.25
C GLY A 98 -10.08 28.04 -4.87
N LEU A 99 -9.98 28.73 -3.73
CA LEU A 99 -10.97 29.69 -3.15
C LEU A 99 -11.25 30.97 -3.99
N SER A 100 -11.40 30.82 -5.28
CA SER A 100 -11.79 31.83 -6.25
C SER A 100 -13.27 32.12 -6.14
N ALA A 101 -13.65 33.35 -6.48
CA ALA A 101 -15.05 33.77 -6.48
C ALA A 101 -15.95 32.86 -7.33
N SER A 102 -15.42 32.20 -8.37
CA SER A 102 -16.18 31.26 -9.20
C SER A 102 -16.61 29.96 -8.51
N GLU A 103 -16.06 29.63 -7.35
CA GLU A 103 -16.42 28.42 -6.62
C GLU A 103 -17.59 28.59 -5.64
N PHE A 104 -18.04 29.83 -5.44
CA PHE A 104 -19.13 30.14 -4.53
C PHE A 104 -20.42 30.43 -5.30
N GLU A 105 -21.53 29.91 -4.79
CA GLU A 105 -22.87 30.14 -5.37
C GLU A 105 -23.48 31.48 -4.92
N GLU A 106 -23.13 31.94 -3.71
CA GLU A 106 -23.68 33.16 -3.12
C GLU A 106 -22.82 34.39 -3.44
N VAL A 107 -23.45 35.45 -3.97
CA VAL A 107 -22.77 36.71 -4.37
C VAL A 107 -21.96 37.33 -3.23
N ALA A 108 -22.44 37.25 -1.98
CA ALA A 108 -21.73 37.77 -0.82
C ALA A 108 -20.41 37.03 -0.56
N ASP A 109 -20.38 35.72 -0.76
CA ASP A 109 -19.15 34.92 -0.63
C ASP A 109 -18.19 35.19 -1.78
N MET A 110 -18.71 35.35 -3.00
CA MET A 110 -17.91 35.74 -4.16
C MET A 110 -17.20 37.07 -3.94
N GLU A 111 -17.93 38.07 -3.44
CA GLU A 111 -17.38 39.39 -3.15
C GLU A 111 -16.31 39.29 -2.05
N LYS A 112 -16.58 38.54 -1.00
CA LYS A 112 -15.64 38.35 0.10
C LYS A 112 -14.37 37.60 -0.32
N ALA A 113 -14.50 36.59 -1.18
CA ALA A 113 -13.37 35.88 -1.77
C ALA A 113 -12.47 36.83 -2.57
N ASN A 114 -13.06 37.67 -3.42
CA ASN A 114 -12.32 38.69 -4.18
C ASN A 114 -11.63 39.70 -3.27
N GLN A 115 -12.33 40.19 -2.23
CA GLN A 115 -11.73 41.12 -1.26
C GLN A 115 -10.53 40.50 -0.55
N ILE A 116 -10.63 39.24 -0.13
CA ILE A 116 -9.53 38.53 0.53
C ILE A 116 -8.37 38.29 -0.42
N GLN A 117 -8.63 37.88 -1.67
CA GLN A 117 -7.58 37.69 -2.67
C GLN A 117 -6.81 38.99 -2.95
N THR A 118 -7.52 40.10 -3.15
CA THR A 118 -6.90 41.41 -3.31
C THR A 118 -6.09 41.78 -2.07
N ARG A 119 -6.63 41.56 -0.86
CA ARG A 119 -5.91 41.83 0.39
C ARG A 119 -4.65 40.98 0.55
N ILE A 120 -4.67 39.69 0.20
CA ILE A 120 -3.47 38.83 0.20
C ILE A 120 -2.40 39.45 -0.69
N TYR A 121 -2.76 39.83 -1.92
CA TYR A 121 -1.83 40.42 -2.87
C TYR A 121 -1.27 41.76 -2.40
N ASP A 122 -2.11 42.66 -1.89
CA ASP A 122 -1.70 43.96 -1.40
C ASP A 122 -0.80 43.86 -0.17
N THR A 123 -1.16 42.99 0.79
CA THR A 123 -0.36 42.72 2.00
C THR A 123 1.00 42.13 1.60
N LYS A 124 1.01 41.25 0.60
CA LYS A 124 2.21 40.65 0.04
C LYS A 124 3.14 41.72 -0.53
N ILE A 125 2.64 42.61 -1.40
CA ILE A 125 3.44 43.70 -1.94
C ILE A 125 3.94 44.63 -0.83
N LEU A 126 3.09 44.96 0.14
CA LEU A 126 3.45 45.84 1.26
C LEU A 126 4.64 45.28 2.04
N ILE A 127 4.55 44.02 2.48
CA ILE A 127 5.63 43.38 3.26
C ILE A 127 6.90 43.29 2.39
N LEU A 128 6.78 42.86 1.14
CA LEU A 128 7.93 42.70 0.24
C LEU A 128 8.63 44.03 -0.04
N SER A 129 7.88 45.12 -0.23
CA SER A 129 8.42 46.46 -0.49
C SER A 129 9.22 47.03 0.68
N ASN A 130 8.93 46.57 1.90
CA ASN A 130 9.61 47.00 3.13
C ASN A 130 10.78 46.08 3.51
N LEU A 131 10.93 44.93 2.85
CA LEU A 131 12.01 43.97 3.11
C LEU A 131 13.19 44.20 2.17
N SER A 132 14.39 44.35 2.74
CA SER A 132 15.65 44.28 1.97
C SER A 132 15.84 42.91 1.33
N GLN A 133 16.57 42.83 0.23
CA GLN A 133 16.84 41.57 -0.50
C GLN A 133 17.36 40.44 0.41
N ASP A 134 18.27 40.74 1.34
CA ASP A 134 18.84 39.72 2.24
C ASP A 134 17.77 39.10 3.16
N ARG A 135 16.84 39.92 3.65
CA ARG A 135 15.72 39.48 4.49
C ARG A 135 14.69 38.69 3.70
N GLN A 136 14.46 39.05 2.44
CA GLN A 136 13.65 38.23 1.54
C GLN A 136 14.27 36.83 1.34
N ASN A 137 15.60 36.78 1.18
CA ASN A 137 16.34 35.51 1.08
C ASN A 137 16.21 34.69 2.38
N TYR A 138 16.27 35.31 3.56
CA TYR A 138 16.04 34.60 4.82
C TYR A 138 14.62 34.03 4.92
N ALA A 139 13.61 34.80 4.57
CA ALA A 139 12.23 34.32 4.62
C ALA A 139 11.98 33.18 3.61
N ALA A 140 12.55 33.27 2.40
CA ALA A 140 12.53 32.18 1.42
C ALA A 140 13.26 30.92 1.93
N ARG A 141 14.39 31.09 2.63
CA ARG A 141 15.11 29.99 3.27
C ARG A 141 14.30 29.35 4.39
N MET A 142 13.65 30.14 5.24
CA MET A 142 12.75 29.63 6.29
C MET A 142 11.61 28.81 5.67
N LYS A 143 10.99 29.31 4.59
CA LYS A 143 9.96 28.59 3.84
C LYS A 143 10.46 27.21 3.36
N SER A 144 11.63 27.18 2.74
CA SER A 144 12.26 25.93 2.26
C SER A 144 12.48 24.93 3.40
N ILE A 145 12.97 25.42 4.55
CA ILE A 145 13.19 24.56 5.72
C ILE A 145 11.88 23.94 6.22
N VAL A 146 10.87 24.77 6.45
CA VAL A 146 9.58 24.35 7.03
C VAL A 146 8.79 23.45 6.08
N MET A 147 8.89 23.67 4.76
CA MET A 147 8.05 22.96 3.79
C MET A 147 8.70 21.70 3.20
N THR A 148 10.04 21.60 3.21
CA THR A 148 10.74 20.49 2.55
C THR A 148 11.98 20.00 3.28
N GLU A 149 12.90 20.88 3.68
CA GLU A 149 14.22 20.40 4.15
C GLU A 149 14.17 19.71 5.50
N GLU A 150 13.25 20.08 6.40
CA GLU A 150 13.06 19.37 7.67
C GLU A 150 12.63 17.92 7.44
N ASP A 151 11.59 17.69 6.63
CA ASP A 151 11.09 16.36 6.27
C ASP A 151 12.14 15.53 5.54
N GLU A 152 12.89 16.14 4.63
CA GLU A 152 13.99 15.48 3.92
C GLU A 152 15.12 15.06 4.85
N LEU A 153 15.47 15.90 5.83
CA LEU A 153 16.51 15.58 6.81
C LEU A 153 16.05 14.54 7.82
N GLU A 154 14.79 14.56 8.26
CA GLU A 154 14.20 13.50 9.10
C GLU A 154 14.19 12.17 8.34
N ARG A 155 13.80 12.20 7.06
CA ARG A 155 13.84 11.02 6.19
C ARG A 155 15.28 10.50 6.03
N LEU A 156 16.25 11.40 5.79
CA LEU A 156 17.65 11.03 5.66
C LEU A 156 18.22 10.45 6.96
N GLU A 157 17.89 11.04 8.11
CA GLU A 157 18.27 10.56 9.46
C GLU A 157 17.82 9.11 9.64
N TYR A 158 16.54 8.83 9.37
CA TYR A 158 15.97 7.47 9.45
C TYR A 158 16.66 6.48 8.49
N LEU A 159 16.93 6.88 7.25
CA LEU A 159 17.58 6.03 6.25
C LEU A 159 19.04 5.71 6.62
N LEU A 160 19.76 6.69 7.15
CA LEU A 160 21.14 6.53 7.60
C LEU A 160 21.22 5.68 8.86
N GLU A 161 20.32 5.87 9.82
CA GLU A 161 20.24 5.03 11.03
C GLU A 161 19.98 3.56 10.66
N GLY A 162 19.04 3.31 9.74
CA GLY A 162 18.78 1.97 9.23
C GLY A 162 20.01 1.34 8.56
N PHE A 163 20.77 2.13 7.80
CA PHE A 163 21.99 1.66 7.14
C PHE A 163 23.15 1.42 8.12
N GLU A 164 23.34 2.29 9.10
CA GLU A 164 24.32 2.15 10.17
C GLU A 164 24.06 0.88 10.98
N ASN A 165 22.80 0.66 11.38
CA ASN A 165 22.36 -0.57 12.04
C ASN A 165 22.59 -1.81 11.16
N TRP A 166 22.32 -1.71 9.86
CA TRP A 166 22.61 -2.78 8.91
C TRP A 166 24.11 -3.10 8.84
N ASN A 167 24.98 -2.10 8.86
CA ASN A 167 26.43 -2.31 8.79
C ASN A 167 26.94 -3.15 9.97
N GLU A 168 26.30 -3.07 11.15
CA GLU A 168 26.65 -3.90 12.31
C GLU A 168 26.33 -5.39 12.11
N VAL A 169 25.21 -5.69 11.43
CA VAL A 169 24.72 -7.07 11.22
C VAL A 169 25.07 -7.64 9.85
N SER A 170 25.54 -6.81 8.92
CA SER A 170 25.92 -7.21 7.56
C SER A 170 26.96 -8.35 7.53
N PRO A 171 27.97 -8.42 8.42
CA PRO A 171 28.93 -9.51 8.41
C PRO A 171 28.27 -10.87 8.72
N GLN A 172 27.27 -10.88 9.62
CA GLN A 172 26.52 -12.10 9.95
C GLN A 172 25.64 -12.55 8.78
N TYR A 173 25.06 -11.60 8.04
CA TYR A 173 24.31 -11.91 6.83
C TYR A 173 25.21 -12.53 5.75
N GLU A 174 26.38 -11.95 5.52
CA GLU A 174 27.36 -12.44 4.54
C GLU A 174 27.85 -13.86 4.88
N GLU A 175 28.00 -14.19 6.17
CA GLU A 175 28.37 -15.52 6.63
C GLU A 175 27.23 -16.55 6.44
N ILE A 176 25.99 -16.17 6.78
CA ILE A 176 24.84 -17.09 6.82
C ILE A 176 24.23 -17.32 5.43
N LYS A 177 24.25 -16.32 4.55
CA LYS A 177 23.70 -16.39 3.18
C LYS A 177 24.20 -17.62 2.40
N PRO A 178 25.51 -17.88 2.23
CA PRO A 178 25.98 -19.03 1.48
C PRO A 178 25.60 -20.36 2.13
N ILE A 179 25.53 -20.42 3.46
CA ILE A 179 25.13 -21.61 4.22
C ILE A 179 23.65 -21.92 3.97
N HIS A 180 22.78 -20.90 4.06
CA HIS A 180 21.35 -21.05 3.82
C HIS A 180 21.07 -21.47 2.37
N GLU A 181 21.69 -20.80 1.39
CA GLU A 181 21.50 -21.14 -0.02
C GLU A 181 21.98 -22.55 -0.37
N ARG A 182 23.13 -22.96 0.17
CA ARG A 182 23.66 -24.32 -0.03
C ARG A 182 22.69 -25.35 0.55
N ASN A 183 22.25 -25.16 1.79
CA ASN A 183 21.30 -26.07 2.44
C ASN A 183 19.97 -26.14 1.67
N LYS A 184 19.45 -25.00 1.21
CA LYS A 184 18.21 -24.91 0.41
C LYS A 184 18.35 -25.67 -0.91
N LYS A 185 19.43 -25.43 -1.66
CA LYS A 185 19.72 -26.15 -2.92
C LYS A 185 19.86 -27.65 -2.70
N THR A 186 20.56 -28.08 -1.65
CA THR A 186 20.71 -29.51 -1.34
C THR A 186 19.38 -30.14 -0.93
N ALA A 187 18.59 -29.49 -0.09
CA ALA A 187 17.28 -30.00 0.31
C ALA A 187 16.36 -30.15 -0.90
N ILE A 188 16.26 -29.13 -1.76
CA ILE A 188 15.46 -29.18 -2.99
C ILE A 188 15.90 -30.33 -3.89
N LYS A 189 17.22 -30.53 -4.09
CA LYS A 189 17.72 -31.65 -4.91
C LYS A 189 17.35 -33.01 -4.34
N VAL A 190 17.49 -33.22 -3.02
CA VAL A 190 17.15 -34.49 -2.37
C VAL A 190 15.66 -34.77 -2.50
N TRP A 191 14.80 -33.78 -2.24
CA TRP A 191 13.36 -33.93 -2.39
C TRP A 191 12.94 -34.16 -3.85
N ALA A 192 13.48 -33.37 -4.79
CA ALA A 192 13.13 -33.48 -6.20
C ALA A 192 13.55 -34.84 -6.79
N ILE A 193 14.80 -35.27 -6.58
CA ILE A 193 15.30 -36.54 -7.11
C ILE A 193 14.61 -37.72 -6.40
N GLY A 194 14.54 -37.67 -5.07
CA GLY A 194 13.99 -38.75 -4.27
C GLY A 194 12.50 -39.00 -4.52
N LEU A 195 11.70 -37.93 -4.60
CA LEU A 195 10.26 -38.05 -4.91
C LEU A 195 10.02 -38.51 -6.34
N VAL A 196 10.79 -38.03 -7.32
CA VAL A 196 10.63 -38.47 -8.72
C VAL A 196 10.94 -39.96 -8.86
N ILE A 197 12.01 -40.45 -8.25
CA ILE A 197 12.36 -41.88 -8.27
C ILE A 197 11.29 -42.71 -7.55
N ALA A 198 10.84 -42.28 -6.38
CA ALA A 198 9.79 -42.98 -5.63
C ALA A 198 8.47 -43.05 -6.43
N LEU A 199 8.04 -41.93 -7.02
CA LEU A 199 6.81 -41.86 -7.82
C LEU A 199 6.91 -42.66 -9.12
N ALA A 200 8.07 -42.66 -9.80
CA ALA A 200 8.27 -43.44 -11.00
C ALA A 200 8.20 -44.95 -10.73
N LEU A 201 8.77 -45.41 -9.61
CA LEU A 201 8.75 -46.83 -9.22
C LEU A 201 7.39 -47.27 -8.67
N LEU A 202 6.74 -46.45 -7.85
CA LEU A 202 5.38 -46.73 -7.34
C LEU A 202 4.34 -46.68 -8.47
N GLY A 203 4.40 -45.67 -9.33
CA GLY A 203 3.51 -45.53 -10.48
C GLY A 203 3.76 -46.59 -11.56
N GLY A 204 5.03 -46.93 -11.82
CA GLY A 204 5.39 -48.03 -12.73
C GLY A 204 4.94 -49.39 -12.21
N GLY A 205 5.11 -49.66 -10.91
CA GLY A 205 4.61 -50.87 -10.26
C GLY A 205 3.08 -50.95 -10.26
N GLY A 206 2.39 -49.86 -9.93
CA GLY A 206 0.92 -49.81 -9.96
C GLY A 206 0.33 -49.91 -11.37
N GLY A 207 0.98 -49.30 -12.38
CA GLY A 207 0.55 -49.39 -13.77
C GLY A 207 0.72 -50.79 -14.38
N LEU A 208 1.69 -51.57 -13.89
CA LEU A 208 1.89 -52.96 -14.32
C LEU A 208 0.88 -53.95 -13.72
N LEU A 209 0.25 -53.61 -12.59
CA LEU A 209 -0.81 -54.45 -12.01
C LEU A 209 -2.08 -54.50 -12.88
N GLY A 210 -2.32 -53.56 -13.78
CA GLY A 210 -3.53 -53.57 -14.64
C GLY A 210 -4.83 -53.36 -13.86
N GLU A 211 -5.98 -53.67 -14.48
CA GLU A 211 -7.27 -53.63 -13.79
C GLU A 211 -7.44 -54.84 -12.86
N CYS A 212 -8.17 -54.63 -11.77
CA CYS A 212 -8.47 -55.72 -10.84
C CYS A 212 -9.53 -56.65 -11.44
N VAL A 213 -9.23 -57.95 -11.49
CA VAL A 213 -10.11 -58.97 -12.08
C VAL A 213 -11.04 -59.56 -11.03
N GLU A 214 -10.60 -59.67 -9.77
CA GLU A 214 -11.39 -60.24 -8.68
C GLU A 214 -11.18 -59.45 -7.38
N TYR A 215 -12.26 -59.05 -6.72
CA TYR A 215 -12.22 -58.36 -5.43
C TYR A 215 -12.72 -59.31 -4.33
N ASP A 216 -11.97 -59.38 -3.23
CA ASP A 216 -12.38 -60.13 -2.03
C ASP A 216 -13.52 -59.39 -1.28
N ALA A 217 -14.15 -60.06 -0.32
CA ALA A 217 -15.31 -59.59 0.43
C ALA A 217 -15.10 -58.25 1.16
N ASP A 218 -13.84 -57.90 1.43
CA ASP A 218 -13.42 -56.63 2.06
C ASP A 218 -13.11 -55.52 1.03
N GLY A 219 -13.33 -55.75 -0.27
CA GLY A 219 -13.10 -54.79 -1.35
C GLY A 219 -11.64 -54.62 -1.75
N VAL A 220 -10.76 -55.54 -1.35
CA VAL A 220 -9.35 -55.59 -1.74
C VAL A 220 -9.21 -56.49 -2.97
N CYS A 221 -8.41 -56.08 -3.95
CA CYS A 221 -8.17 -56.88 -5.16
C CYS A 221 -7.39 -58.16 -4.85
N ASP A 222 -7.93 -59.31 -5.23
CA ASP A 222 -7.37 -60.64 -4.99
C ASP A 222 -6.58 -61.16 -6.20
N THR A 223 -7.01 -60.82 -7.43
CA THR A 223 -6.29 -61.16 -8.66
C THR A 223 -6.26 -59.99 -9.66
N TYR A 224 -5.08 -59.78 -10.24
CA TYR A 224 -4.79 -58.71 -11.20
C TYR A 224 -4.64 -59.28 -12.62
N GLU A 225 -5.02 -58.51 -13.65
CA GLU A 225 -5.08 -58.98 -15.04
C GLU A 225 -3.72 -59.40 -15.63
N ASN A 226 -2.62 -58.83 -15.12
CA ASN A 226 -1.27 -59.13 -15.58
C ASN A 226 -0.53 -60.11 -14.65
N ASP A 227 0.03 -61.19 -15.23
CA ASP A 227 0.88 -62.19 -14.54
C ASP A 227 2.21 -61.60 -14.01
N ASP A 228 2.56 -60.37 -14.40
CA ASP A 228 3.74 -59.63 -13.93
C ASP A 228 3.61 -59.10 -12.49
N SER A 229 2.65 -59.61 -11.70
CA SER A 229 2.39 -59.27 -10.30
C SER A 229 3.65 -59.28 -9.41
N ILE A 230 4.59 -60.19 -9.65
CA ILE A 230 5.88 -60.25 -8.94
C ILE A 230 6.76 -59.04 -9.29
N VAL A 231 6.85 -58.67 -10.57
CA VAL A 231 7.64 -57.52 -11.04
C VAL A 231 7.03 -56.21 -10.54
N ALA A 232 5.70 -56.10 -10.60
CA ALA A 232 4.94 -54.99 -10.05
C ALA A 232 5.13 -54.83 -8.53
N GLY A 233 5.05 -55.93 -7.78
CA GLY A 233 5.29 -55.96 -6.34
C GLY A 233 6.72 -55.54 -5.96
N VAL A 234 7.73 -56.01 -6.69
CA VAL A 234 9.13 -55.61 -6.49
C VAL A 234 9.34 -54.13 -6.78
N LEU A 235 8.75 -53.60 -7.87
CA LEU A 235 8.85 -52.17 -8.22
C LEU A 235 8.18 -51.27 -7.18
N MET A 236 7.01 -51.66 -6.67
CA MET A 236 6.35 -50.92 -5.59
C MET A 236 7.15 -50.95 -4.28
N LEU A 237 7.74 -52.10 -3.91
CA LEU A 237 8.63 -52.19 -2.75
C LEU A 237 9.87 -51.31 -2.90
N LEU A 238 10.51 -51.33 -4.07
CA LEU A 238 11.66 -50.46 -4.36
C LEU A 238 11.27 -48.98 -4.33
N GLY A 239 10.10 -48.63 -4.85
CA GLY A 239 9.55 -47.27 -4.76
C GLY A 239 9.27 -46.84 -3.33
N PHE A 240 8.74 -47.73 -2.49
CA PHE A 240 8.53 -47.49 -1.06
C PHE A 240 9.85 -47.29 -0.32
N PHE A 241 10.86 -48.14 -0.55
CA PHE A 241 12.18 -47.96 0.06
C PHE A 241 12.87 -46.68 -0.42
N ALA A 242 12.74 -46.31 -1.69
CA ALA A 242 13.24 -45.05 -2.22
C ALA A 242 12.55 -43.84 -1.54
N PHE A 243 11.25 -43.93 -1.30
CA PHE A 243 10.51 -42.91 -0.55
C PHE A 243 11.01 -42.78 0.90
N ILE A 244 11.14 -43.89 1.62
CA ILE A 244 11.65 -43.90 3.00
C ILE A 244 13.09 -43.39 3.07
N ALA A 245 13.96 -43.80 2.15
CA ALA A 245 15.33 -43.29 2.06
C ALA A 245 15.34 -41.76 1.81
N THR A 246 14.43 -41.26 0.97
CA THR A 246 14.25 -39.83 0.73
C THR A 246 13.81 -39.10 1.99
N LEU A 247 12.92 -39.68 2.80
CA LEU A 247 12.54 -39.09 4.09
C LEU A 247 13.71 -39.03 5.08
N ILE A 248 14.47 -40.13 5.21
CA ILE A 248 15.61 -40.22 6.13
C ILE A 248 16.67 -39.16 5.81
N VAL A 249 16.96 -38.93 4.53
CA VAL A 249 17.97 -37.95 4.10
C VAL A 249 17.38 -36.53 3.96
N GLY A 250 16.13 -36.42 3.52
CA GLY A 250 15.44 -35.16 3.25
C GLY A 250 15.05 -34.40 4.51
N ILE A 251 14.56 -35.08 5.55
CA ILE A 251 14.10 -34.43 6.80
C ILE A 251 15.25 -33.67 7.50
N PRO A 252 16.44 -34.26 7.77
CA PRO A 252 17.55 -33.53 8.39
C PRO A 252 18.02 -32.33 7.56
N LYS A 253 18.01 -32.45 6.22
CA LYS A 253 18.37 -31.34 5.32
C LYS A 253 17.34 -30.22 5.37
N SER A 254 16.05 -30.53 5.38
CA SER A 254 14.98 -29.53 5.56
C SER A 254 15.04 -28.84 6.93
N LEU A 255 15.37 -29.58 8.00
CA LEU A 255 15.58 -28.99 9.33
C LEU A 255 16.77 -28.02 9.34
N ALA A 256 17.86 -28.34 8.65
CA ALA A 256 19.01 -27.43 8.49
C ALA A 256 18.64 -26.16 7.71
N VAL A 257 17.79 -26.27 6.68
CA VAL A 257 17.22 -25.11 5.97
C VAL A 257 16.36 -24.26 6.90
N SER A 258 15.49 -24.89 7.70
CA SER A 258 14.66 -24.16 8.67
C SER A 258 15.50 -23.44 9.72
N LYS A 259 16.51 -24.11 10.29
CA LYS A 259 17.40 -23.53 11.31
C LYS A 259 18.19 -22.33 10.76
N SER A 260 18.79 -22.47 9.58
CA SER A 260 19.49 -21.36 8.92
C SER A 260 18.53 -20.25 8.49
N GLY A 261 17.32 -20.62 8.02
CA GLY A 261 16.27 -19.69 7.61
C GLY A 261 15.75 -18.80 8.74
N LYS A 262 15.72 -19.30 9.98
CA LYS A 262 15.34 -18.48 11.15
C LYS A 262 16.26 -17.27 11.37
N ILE A 263 17.54 -17.38 10.97
CA ILE A 263 18.51 -16.29 11.11
C ILE A 263 18.62 -15.51 9.79
N PHE A 264 18.62 -16.23 8.65
CA PHE A 264 18.73 -15.62 7.32
C PHE A 264 17.52 -14.75 6.96
N ASN A 265 16.29 -15.22 7.17
CA ASN A 265 15.08 -14.53 6.74
C ASN A 265 14.94 -13.11 7.33
N PRO A 266 15.08 -12.88 8.66
CA PRO A 266 14.99 -11.52 9.19
C PRO A 266 16.08 -10.60 8.66
N LEU A 267 17.33 -11.09 8.54
CA LEU A 267 18.44 -10.32 7.97
C LEU A 267 18.23 -10.02 6.48
N ASN A 268 17.64 -10.96 5.73
CA ASN A 268 17.34 -10.76 4.31
C ASN A 268 16.25 -9.71 4.10
N VAL A 269 15.23 -9.67 4.96
CA VAL A 269 14.20 -8.62 4.92
C VAL A 269 14.82 -7.24 5.18
N GLN A 270 15.73 -7.15 6.15
CA GLN A 270 16.48 -5.91 6.41
C GLN A 270 17.35 -5.52 5.21
N PHE A 271 18.09 -6.47 4.63
CA PHE A 271 18.90 -6.22 3.44
C PHE A 271 18.07 -5.69 2.27
N GLU A 272 16.93 -6.32 1.98
CA GLU A 272 16.02 -5.90 0.90
C GLU A 272 15.47 -4.49 1.16
N PHE A 273 15.08 -4.20 2.40
CA PHE A 273 14.64 -2.87 2.81
C PHE A 273 15.70 -1.79 2.54
N ILE A 274 16.93 -2.02 3.02
CA ILE A 274 18.06 -1.09 2.85
C ILE A 274 18.44 -0.95 1.38
N SER A 275 18.49 -2.07 0.64
CA SER A 275 18.81 -2.06 -0.78
C SER A 275 17.78 -1.26 -1.58
N ASN A 276 16.48 -1.41 -1.28
CA ASN A 276 15.42 -0.67 -1.97
C ASN A 276 15.47 0.83 -1.71
N GLN A 277 16.00 1.25 -0.56
CA GLN A 277 16.09 2.66 -0.16
C GLN A 277 17.46 3.29 -0.43
N SER A 278 18.43 2.52 -0.95
CA SER A 278 19.80 2.99 -1.20
C SER A 278 19.87 4.21 -2.13
N LEU A 279 19.08 4.22 -3.22
CA LEU A 279 19.03 5.33 -4.17
C LEU A 279 18.48 6.61 -3.53
N GLU A 280 17.43 6.48 -2.73
CA GLU A 280 16.81 7.62 -2.01
C GLU A 280 17.81 8.20 -1.01
N ARG A 281 18.44 7.33 -0.20
CA ARG A 281 19.47 7.70 0.76
C ARG A 281 20.63 8.41 0.07
N ASP A 282 21.18 7.85 -1.00
CA ASP A 282 22.35 8.42 -1.70
C ASP A 282 22.03 9.78 -2.32
N SER A 283 20.82 9.93 -2.86
CA SER A 283 20.32 11.20 -3.38
C SER A 283 20.23 12.28 -2.29
N LEU A 284 19.58 11.96 -1.16
CA LEU A 284 19.42 12.89 -0.03
C LEU A 284 20.75 13.20 0.66
N SER A 285 21.59 12.18 0.85
CA SER A 285 22.95 12.29 1.39
C SER A 285 23.80 13.21 0.53
N SER A 286 23.76 13.06 -0.80
CA SER A 286 24.48 13.95 -1.72
C SER A 286 23.91 15.37 -1.73
N LYS A 287 22.59 15.53 -1.66
CA LYS A 287 21.93 16.84 -1.65
C LYS A 287 22.35 17.67 -0.43
N HIS A 288 22.39 17.03 0.74
CA HIS A 288 22.71 17.69 2.01
C HIS A 288 24.19 17.59 2.40
N SER A 289 24.99 16.83 1.66
CA SER A 289 26.40 16.52 1.98
C SER A 289 26.57 15.90 3.37
N ILE A 290 25.65 15.02 3.76
CA ILE A 290 25.58 14.37 5.07
C ILE A 290 25.74 12.87 4.91
N SER A 291 26.56 12.24 5.77
CA SER A 291 26.89 10.81 5.67
C SER A 291 26.52 9.98 6.89
N THR A 292 26.13 10.61 7.99
CA THR A 292 25.75 9.93 9.24
C THR A 292 24.38 10.37 9.73
N SER A 293 23.67 9.48 10.41
CA SER A 293 22.37 9.78 11.03
C SER A 293 22.49 10.92 12.06
N HIS A 294 23.57 10.91 12.82
CA HIS A 294 23.88 11.94 13.81
C HIS A 294 24.02 13.34 13.20
N ASP A 295 24.78 13.45 12.10
CA ASP A 295 24.97 14.74 11.42
C ASP A 295 23.66 15.25 10.80
N ALA A 296 22.81 14.34 10.28
CA ALA A 296 21.48 14.68 9.80
C ALA A 296 20.61 15.27 10.92
N GLY A 297 20.57 14.60 12.08
CA GLY A 297 19.83 15.07 13.25
C GLY A 297 20.35 16.40 13.82
N GLN A 298 21.67 16.61 13.83
CA GLN A 298 22.27 17.89 14.23
C GLN A 298 21.88 19.02 13.26
N MET A 299 21.98 18.78 11.96
CA MET A 299 21.61 19.77 10.94
C MET A 299 20.13 20.12 11.05
N ARG A 300 19.25 19.12 11.16
CA ARG A 300 17.81 19.31 11.36
C ARG A 300 17.53 20.18 12.59
N THR A 301 18.12 19.83 13.73
CA THR A 301 17.98 20.60 14.97
C THR A 301 18.48 22.03 14.82
N SER A 302 19.60 22.24 14.13
CA SER A 302 20.14 23.58 13.86
C SER A 302 19.20 24.42 13.00
N LEU A 303 18.60 23.84 11.96
CA LEU A 303 17.66 24.54 11.08
C LEU A 303 16.35 24.89 11.81
N VAL A 304 15.81 23.95 12.59
CA VAL A 304 14.61 24.18 13.42
C VAL A 304 14.86 25.31 14.43
N ASN A 305 15.99 25.27 15.14
CA ASN A 305 16.36 26.33 16.09
C ASN A 305 16.56 27.68 15.41
N TRP A 306 17.08 27.70 14.18
CA TRP A 306 17.22 28.93 13.41
C TRP A 306 15.85 29.51 13.02
N VAL A 307 14.91 28.69 12.54
CA VAL A 307 13.53 29.11 12.24
C VAL A 307 12.83 29.59 13.52
N ASP A 308 12.97 28.87 14.63
CA ASP A 308 12.39 29.26 15.94
C ASP A 308 12.93 30.61 16.43
N SER A 309 14.23 30.88 16.22
CA SER A 309 14.83 32.18 16.59
C SER A 309 14.28 33.37 15.81
N MET A 310 13.77 33.12 14.60
CA MET A 310 13.18 34.12 13.70
C MET A 310 11.65 34.20 13.83
N SER A 311 11.06 33.32 14.66
CA SER A 311 9.61 33.20 14.84
C SER A 311 9.14 33.89 16.14
N PRO A 312 7.91 34.41 16.17
CA PRO A 312 7.34 35.01 17.37
C PRO A 312 7.09 33.94 18.45
N LYS A 313 7.41 34.29 19.70
CA LYS A 313 7.15 33.44 20.88
C LYS A 313 5.86 33.79 21.62
N ASP A 314 5.35 35.00 21.41
CA ASP A 314 4.09 35.45 21.98
C ASP A 314 2.93 34.93 21.11
N PRO A 315 1.97 34.18 21.68
CA PRO A 315 0.82 33.62 20.96
C PRO A 315 0.01 34.63 20.15
N ASN A 316 0.04 35.91 20.51
CA ASN A 316 -0.68 36.96 19.79
C ASN A 316 -0.11 37.24 18.40
N PHE A 317 1.17 36.90 18.17
CA PHE A 317 1.87 37.11 16.90
C PHE A 317 2.07 35.82 16.10
N ILE A 318 1.80 34.65 16.70
CA ILE A 318 1.87 33.36 16.01
C ILE A 318 0.77 33.30 14.95
N LEU A 319 1.20 33.03 13.72
CA LEU A 319 0.34 32.90 12.56
C LEU A 319 -0.01 31.42 12.38
N GLU A 320 -1.30 31.12 12.41
CA GLU A 320 -1.86 29.78 12.25
C GLU A 320 -3.03 29.89 11.26
N LEU A 321 -3.16 28.91 10.37
CA LEU A 321 -4.26 28.79 9.41
C LEU A 321 -5.25 27.69 9.84
#